data_AF-A0A2V5L2C6-F1
#
_entry.id   AF-A0A2V5L2C6-F1
#
_cell.length_a   1.000
_cell.length_b   1.000
_cell.length_c   1.000
_cell.angle_alpha   90.00
_cell.angle_beta   90.00
_cell.angle_gamma   90.00
#
_symmetry.space_group_name_H-M   'P 1'
#
loop_
_entity.id
_entity.type
_entity.pdbx_description
1 polymer ?
#
loop_
_entity_poly.entity_id
_entity_poly.type
_entity_poly.pdbx_seq_one_letter_code
_entity_poly.pdbx_strand_id
1 'polypeptide(L)'
;PDLCEGNIPYTGTFDWFAANGDEISGTFEGYLCPTETPGVFDNHETAEVTGGTGGFANATGHFELGGQLDFTTNPPSFVLPWQGVISSVGSTRRH
;
A
#
# COMPACT_ATOMS: atom_id res chain seq x y z
N PRO A 1 -13.66 0.86 -12.95
CA PRO A 1 -13.79 2.28 -12.59
C PRO A 1 -13.35 3.15 -13.76
N ASP A 2 -14.09 4.21 -14.09
CA ASP A 2 -13.58 5.22 -15.02
C ASP A 2 -12.41 5.91 -14.31
N LEU A 3 -11.20 5.54 -14.71
CA LEU A 3 -9.98 6.15 -14.21
C LEU A 3 -9.98 7.63 -14.59
N CYS A 4 -9.33 8.47 -13.78
CA CYS A 4 -9.11 9.86 -14.14
C CYS A 4 -8.34 9.98 -15.47
N GLU A 5 -8.63 11.04 -16.23
CA GLU A 5 -7.95 11.32 -17.50
C GLU A 5 -6.46 11.59 -17.25
N GLY A 6 -5.59 10.98 -18.07
CA GLY A 6 -4.15 11.13 -17.93
C GLY A 6 -3.55 10.43 -16.70
N ASN A 7 -4.24 9.42 -16.15
CA ASN A 7 -3.69 8.64 -15.04
C ASN A 7 -2.37 7.95 -15.41
N ILE A 8 -1.54 7.75 -14.39
CA ILE A 8 -0.27 7.03 -14.51
C ILE A 8 -0.39 5.73 -13.69
N PRO A 9 -0.59 4.57 -14.35
CA PRO A 9 -0.69 3.29 -13.65
C PRO A 9 0.70 2.81 -13.20
N TYR A 10 0.73 2.07 -12.10
CA TYR A 10 1.95 1.45 -11.60
C TYR A 10 1.66 0.16 -10.81
N THR A 11 2.69 -0.67 -10.68
CA THR A 11 2.66 -1.88 -9.86
C THR A 11 4.00 -2.02 -9.12
N GLY A 12 4.01 -2.75 -8.02
CA GLY A 12 5.22 -3.00 -7.26
C GLY A 12 5.07 -4.09 -6.21
N THR A 13 6.12 -4.25 -5.41
CA THR A 13 6.20 -5.18 -4.29
C THR A 13 6.60 -4.45 -3.03
N PHE A 14 6.20 -4.97 -1.88
CA PHE A 14 6.62 -4.45 -0.58
C PHE A 14 7.12 -5.58 0.33
N ASP A 15 8.06 -5.22 1.20
CA ASP A 15 8.57 -6.07 2.28
C ASP A 15 8.60 -5.26 3.57
N TRP A 16 7.90 -5.74 4.59
CA TRP A 16 7.77 -5.10 5.89
C TRP A 16 8.38 -5.98 6.96
N PHE A 17 9.40 -5.44 7.63
CA PHE A 17 10.12 -6.14 8.69
C PHE A 17 9.65 -5.65 10.05
N ALA A 18 9.07 -6.57 10.82
CA ALA A 18 8.78 -6.33 12.22
C ALA A 18 10.07 -6.32 13.05
N ALA A 19 10.05 -5.63 14.19
CA ALA A 19 11.22 -5.50 15.06
C ALA A 19 11.74 -6.83 15.63
N ASN A 20 10.90 -7.87 15.65
CA ASN A 20 11.27 -9.23 16.05
C ASN A 20 11.92 -10.05 14.92
N GLY A 21 12.06 -9.50 13.72
CA GLY A 21 12.63 -10.17 12.55
C GLY A 21 11.61 -10.93 11.68
N ASP A 22 10.33 -10.94 12.06
CA ASP A 22 9.27 -11.46 11.20
C ASP A 22 9.01 -10.49 10.03
N GLU A 23 8.47 -11.02 8.94
CA GLU A 23 8.27 -10.28 7.70
C GLU A 23 6.86 -10.49 7.16
N ILE A 24 6.32 -9.44 6.53
CA ILE A 24 5.14 -9.49 5.68
C ILE A 24 5.56 -8.96 4.32
N SER A 25 5.22 -9.68 3.25
CA SER A 25 5.53 -9.27 1.89
C SER A 25 4.32 -9.39 0.98
N GLY A 26 4.34 -8.64 -0.11
CA GLY A 26 3.20 -8.55 -0.98
C GLY A 26 3.42 -7.75 -2.25
N THR A 27 2.31 -7.53 -2.95
CA THR A 27 2.24 -6.78 -4.19
C THR A 27 1.28 -5.62 -4.02
N PHE A 28 1.52 -4.52 -4.72
CA PHE A 28 0.57 -3.42 -4.84
C PHE A 28 0.40 -3.01 -6.29
N GLU A 29 -0.78 -2.49 -6.59
CA GLU A 29 -1.10 -1.88 -7.87
C GLU A 29 -1.95 -0.65 -7.65
N GLY A 30 -1.77 0.35 -8.50
CA GLY A 30 -2.47 1.61 -8.36
C GLY A 30 -2.31 2.50 -9.57
N TYR A 31 -2.84 3.72 -9.43
CA TYR A 31 -2.70 4.77 -10.41
C TYR A 31 -2.66 6.14 -9.74
N LEU A 32 -1.92 7.04 -10.37
CA LEU A 32 -1.85 8.45 -9.98
C LEU A 32 -2.81 9.27 -10.84
N CYS A 33 -3.58 10.14 -10.21
CA CYS A 33 -4.40 11.14 -10.87
C CYS A 33 -3.73 12.51 -10.78
N PRO A 34 -3.50 13.21 -11.92
CA PRO A 34 -3.07 14.60 -11.87
C PRO A 34 -4.09 15.45 -11.11
N THR A 35 -3.62 16.33 -10.23
CA THR A 35 -4.46 17.37 -9.62
C THR A 35 -4.41 18.66 -10.46
N GLU A 36 -5.17 19.68 -10.05
CA GLU A 36 -5.06 21.02 -10.64
C GLU A 36 -3.68 21.67 -10.40
N THR A 37 -2.90 21.18 -9.43
CA THR A 37 -1.56 21.68 -9.14
C THR A 37 -0.52 20.83 -9.89
N PRO A 38 0.22 21.40 -10.87
CA PRO A 38 1.23 20.65 -11.60
C PRO A 38 2.31 20.08 -10.68
N GLY A 39 2.60 18.79 -10.82
CA GLY A 39 3.57 18.08 -9.97
C GLY A 39 2.96 17.45 -8.70
N VAL A 40 1.66 17.63 -8.46
CA VAL A 40 0.93 17.01 -7.34
C VAL A 40 -0.09 16.02 -7.89
N PHE A 41 -0.11 14.81 -7.32
CA PHE A 41 -0.93 13.70 -7.78
C PHE A 41 -1.68 13.02 -6.63
N ASP A 42 -2.97 12.77 -6.83
CA ASP A 42 -3.76 11.91 -5.94
C ASP A 42 -3.44 10.44 -6.23
N ASN A 43 -3.20 9.67 -5.17
CA ASN A 43 -2.91 8.25 -5.26
C ASN A 43 -4.15 7.39 -5.00
N HIS A 44 -4.33 6.38 -5.83
CA HIS A 44 -5.29 5.31 -5.64
C HIS A 44 -4.58 3.97 -5.80
N GLU A 45 -4.44 3.22 -4.71
CA GLU A 45 -3.65 2.00 -4.68
C GLU A 45 -4.32 0.94 -3.81
N THR A 46 -4.15 -0.31 -4.23
CA THR A 46 -4.49 -1.49 -3.43
C THR A 46 -3.26 -2.34 -3.24
N ALA A 47 -3.12 -2.94 -2.06
CA ALA A 47 -2.04 -3.88 -1.77
C ALA A 47 -2.57 -5.20 -1.21
N GLU A 48 -1.93 -6.29 -1.62
CA GLU A 48 -2.24 -7.66 -1.23
C GLU A 48 -1.04 -8.27 -0.52
N VAL A 49 -1.26 -8.86 0.65
CA VAL A 49 -0.27 -9.67 1.36
C VAL A 49 -0.24 -11.06 0.71
N THR A 50 0.92 -11.42 0.14
CA THR A 50 1.12 -12.70 -0.55
C THR A 50 2.12 -13.61 0.16
N GLY A 51 2.84 -13.09 1.17
CA GLY A 51 3.81 -13.85 1.94
C GLY A 51 4.00 -13.32 3.36
N GLY A 52 4.55 -14.18 4.21
CA GLY A 52 4.96 -13.80 5.56
C GLY A 52 5.79 -14.88 6.24
N THR A 53 6.58 -14.47 7.23
CA THR A 53 7.45 -15.36 8.03
C THR A 53 7.05 -15.33 9.51
N GLY A 54 7.56 -16.29 10.29
CA GLY A 54 7.33 -16.34 11.74
C GLY A 54 5.85 -16.27 12.12
N GLY A 55 5.46 -15.27 12.92
CA GLY A 55 4.06 -15.07 13.33
C GLY A 55 3.09 -14.71 12.20
N PHE A 56 3.61 -14.33 11.03
CA PHE A 56 2.84 -14.02 9.83
C PHE A 56 2.91 -15.12 8.77
N ALA A 57 3.44 -16.31 9.10
CA ALA A 57 3.43 -17.44 8.18
C ALA A 57 2.00 -17.72 7.69
N ASN A 58 1.82 -17.77 6.36
CA ASN A 58 0.52 -17.92 5.68
C ASN A 58 -0.49 -16.80 5.99
N ALA A 59 -0.03 -15.60 6.35
CA ALA A 59 -0.91 -14.45 6.46
C ALA A 59 -1.46 -14.04 5.09
N THR A 60 -2.70 -13.54 5.10
CA THR A 60 -3.32 -12.85 3.97
C THR A 60 -3.86 -11.51 4.45
N GLY A 61 -4.06 -10.58 3.54
CA GLY A 61 -4.52 -9.25 3.90
C GLY A 61 -4.68 -8.39 2.67
N HIS A 62 -5.64 -7.48 2.74
CA HIS A 62 -5.92 -6.49 1.71
C HIS A 62 -5.88 -5.10 2.35
N PHE A 63 -5.27 -4.17 1.63
CA PHE A 63 -5.18 -2.77 2.01
C PHE A 63 -5.67 -1.87 0.89
N GLU A 64 -6.42 -0.86 1.30
CA GLU A 64 -6.72 0.31 0.49
C GLU A 64 -5.76 1.42 0.89
N LEU A 65 -5.09 1.97 -0.11
CA LEU A 65 -4.10 3.00 0.04
C LEU A 65 -4.52 4.21 -0.78
N GLY A 66 -4.67 5.33 -0.10
CA GLY A 66 -4.88 6.62 -0.72
C GLY A 66 -3.80 7.59 -0.29
N GLY A 67 -3.83 8.80 -0.82
CA GLY A 67 -2.93 9.87 -0.39
C GLY A 67 -2.49 10.74 -1.55
N GLN A 68 -1.39 11.45 -1.35
CA GLN A 68 -0.90 12.41 -2.33
C GLN A 68 0.62 12.30 -2.49
N LEU A 69 1.08 12.32 -3.73
CA LEU A 69 2.48 12.52 -4.10
C LEU A 69 2.67 13.98 -4.46
N ASP A 70 3.68 14.61 -3.87
CA ASP A 70 4.03 15.99 -4.15
C ASP A 70 5.49 16.07 -4.60
N PHE A 71 5.70 16.24 -5.90
CA PHE A 71 7.01 16.43 -6.51
C PHE A 71 7.47 17.90 -6.51
N THR A 72 6.66 18.82 -5.96
CA THR A 72 7.02 20.24 -5.82
C THR A 72 7.90 20.49 -4.60
N THR A 73 7.95 19.55 -3.65
CA THR A 73 8.83 19.61 -2.47
C THR A 73 10.19 18.98 -2.73
N ASN A 74 11.18 19.33 -1.89
CA ASN A 74 12.52 18.73 -1.92
C ASN A 74 12.96 18.27 -0.52
N PRO A 75 13.06 16.94 -0.26
CA PRO A 75 12.73 15.84 -1.20
C PRO A 75 11.23 15.80 -1.54
N PRO A 76 10.83 15.11 -2.63
CA PRO A 76 9.43 14.85 -2.92
C PRO A 76 8.71 14.25 -1.71
N SER A 77 7.51 14.71 -1.43
CA SER A 77 6.71 14.20 -0.32
C SER A 77 5.81 13.08 -0.81
N PHE A 78 5.72 12.03 0.00
CA PHE A 78 4.83 10.91 -0.26
C PHE A 78 4.11 10.56 1.04
N VAL A 79 2.82 10.87 1.10
CA VAL A 79 1.98 10.62 2.27
C VAL A 79 0.84 9.72 1.85
N LEU A 80 0.89 8.47 2.31
CA LEU A 80 -0.17 7.49 2.12
C LEU A 80 -0.78 7.10 3.46
N PRO A 81 -2.04 7.44 3.76
CA PRO A 81 -2.82 6.70 4.74
C PRO A 81 -3.12 5.27 4.24
N TRP A 82 -2.73 4.28 5.03
CA TRP A 82 -3.03 2.86 4.78
C TRP A 82 -4.20 2.46 5.66
N GLN A 83 -5.23 1.85 5.07
CA GLN A 83 -6.35 1.28 5.81
C GLN A 83 -6.59 -0.14 5.35
N GLY A 84 -6.58 -1.09 6.28
CA GLY A 84 -6.77 -2.51 5.97
C GLY A 84 -6.54 -3.41 7.18
N VAL A 85 -6.59 -4.71 6.95
CA VAL A 85 -6.44 -5.73 7.99
C VAL A 85 -5.56 -6.86 7.47
N ILE A 86 -4.65 -7.33 8.32
CA ILE A 86 -3.88 -8.55 8.11
C ILE A 86 -4.49 -9.65 8.97
N SER A 87 -4.67 -10.83 8.38
CA SER A 87 -5.12 -12.03 9.06
C SER A 87 -4.06 -13.11 8.94
N SER A 88 -3.56 -13.63 10.07
CA SER A 88 -2.66 -14.78 10.12
C SER A 88 -3.35 -16.03 10.65
N VAL A 89 -2.86 -17.20 10.25
CA VAL A 89 -3.31 -18.47 10.83
C VAL A 89 -2.89 -18.51 12.31
N GLY A 90 -3.87 -18.48 13.21
CA GLY A 90 -3.67 -18.31 14.66
C GLY A 90 -4.26 -17.02 15.25
N SER A 91 -4.73 -16.08 14.41
CA SER A 91 -5.39 -14.83 14.81
C SER A 91 -6.83 -15.01 15.33
N THR A 92 -7.29 -16.23 15.62
CA THR A 92 -8.62 -16.41 16.21
C THR A 92 -8.69 -15.69 17.56
N ARG A 93 -9.44 -14.58 17.57
CA ARG A 93 -9.73 -13.77 18.75
C ARG A 93 -10.27 -14.72 19.83
N ARG A 94 -9.49 -14.99 20.88
CA ARG A 94 -10.03 -15.66 22.06
C ARG A 94 -10.93 -14.64 22.76
N HIS A 95 -12.23 -14.91 22.71
CA HIS A 95 -13.22 -14.24 23.54
C HIS A 95 -13.11 -14.69 24.99
#